data_AF-A0A1A8R8T7-F1
#
_entry.id   AF-A0A1A8R8T7-F1
#
_cell.length_a   1.000
_cell.length_b   1.000
_cell.length_c   1.000
_cell.angle_alpha   90.00
_cell.angle_beta   90.00
_cell.angle_gamma   90.00
#
_symmetry.space_group_name_H-M   'P 1'
#
loop_
_entity.id
_entity.type
_entity.pdbx_description
1 polymer ?
#
loop_
_entity_poly.entity_id
_entity_poly.type
_entity_poly.pdbx_seq_one_letter_code
_entity_poly.pdbx_strand_id
1 'polypeptide(L)'
;QSSAHWLLLSDKSQYNPDQSKTLLQMDETISAQDTLPQKMTLALSDVPRLVAVFNPTEQFRTSVVSIVVDSPDARVVDAKTSQPMATQISAVWVEPSQASAEVFQLSFIAELPPLALLVYHVTKAPTGSTPRAHYILHRHGNLPTVHSEYFQVSPLQGTEANTPLLLSNKHLQIWSSPETGLMQ
;
A
#
# COMPACT_ATOMS: atom_id res chain seq x y z
N GLN A 1 8.02 -8.44 -18.01
CA GLN A 1 8.11 -9.46 -16.94
C GLN A 1 9.29 -10.41 -17.13
N SER A 2 9.53 -10.94 -18.34
CA SER A 2 10.66 -11.85 -18.62
C SER A 2 12.04 -11.28 -18.30
N SER A 3 12.29 -9.98 -18.57
CA SER A 3 13.57 -9.34 -18.26
C SER A 3 13.83 -9.21 -16.75
N ALA A 4 12.80 -8.88 -15.96
CA ALA A 4 12.93 -8.78 -14.51
C ALA A 4 13.24 -10.16 -13.90
N HIS A 5 12.55 -11.21 -14.35
CA HIS A 5 12.84 -12.58 -13.93
C HIS A 5 14.30 -12.97 -14.23
N TRP A 6 14.77 -12.72 -15.46
CA TRP A 6 16.18 -12.94 -15.81
C TRP A 6 17.14 -12.20 -14.88
N LEU A 7 16.86 -10.93 -14.55
CA LEU A 7 17.73 -10.12 -13.69
C LEU A 7 17.78 -10.64 -12.25
N LEU A 8 16.66 -11.13 -11.71
CA LEU A 8 16.55 -11.62 -10.33
C LEU A 8 17.20 -12.99 -10.10
N LEU A 9 17.35 -13.82 -11.15
CA LEU A 9 18.03 -15.11 -11.01
C LEU A 9 19.49 -14.91 -10.62
N SER A 10 19.91 -15.60 -9.56
CA SER A 10 21.32 -15.64 -9.16
C SER A 10 22.16 -16.42 -10.18
N ASP A 11 21.62 -17.54 -10.67
CA ASP A 11 22.22 -18.36 -11.72
C ASP A 11 21.43 -18.20 -13.02
N LYS A 12 22.07 -17.60 -14.03
CA LYS A 12 21.48 -17.32 -15.34
C LYS A 12 21.23 -18.59 -16.16
N SER A 13 21.93 -19.69 -15.87
CA SER A 13 21.75 -20.96 -16.58
C SER A 13 20.41 -21.63 -16.26
N GLN A 14 19.79 -21.27 -15.13
CA GLN A 14 18.48 -21.79 -14.69
C GLN A 14 17.30 -21.06 -15.32
N TYR A 15 17.56 -20.02 -16.11
CA TYR A 15 16.49 -19.33 -16.81
C TYR A 15 15.90 -20.21 -17.90
N ASN A 16 14.66 -20.64 -17.68
CA ASN A 16 13.84 -21.21 -18.71
C ASN A 16 12.77 -20.18 -19.13
N PRO A 17 12.77 -19.70 -20.38
CA PRO A 17 11.79 -18.73 -20.86
C PRO A 17 10.40 -19.33 -21.11
N ASP A 18 10.12 -20.56 -20.67
CA ASP A 18 8.83 -21.24 -20.84
C ASP A 18 7.66 -20.28 -20.56
N GLN A 19 7.00 -19.86 -21.64
CA GLN A 19 6.02 -18.78 -21.65
C GLN A 19 4.70 -19.19 -20.98
N SER A 20 4.55 -20.47 -20.62
CA SER A 20 3.35 -21.01 -19.98
C SER A 20 3.26 -20.69 -18.49
N LYS A 21 4.37 -20.38 -17.81
CA LYS A 21 4.39 -20.06 -16.38
C LYS A 21 4.63 -18.56 -16.15
N THR A 22 3.62 -17.88 -15.60
CA THR A 22 3.79 -16.49 -15.16
C THR A 22 4.58 -16.47 -13.85
N LEU A 23 5.84 -16.01 -13.92
CA LEU A 23 6.78 -16.01 -12.79
C LEU A 23 6.71 -14.72 -11.96
N LEU A 24 6.36 -13.61 -12.60
CA LEU A 24 6.14 -12.32 -11.97
C LEU A 24 4.86 -11.74 -12.55
N GLN A 25 4.03 -11.18 -11.67
CA GLN A 25 2.80 -10.50 -12.04
C GLN A 25 2.91 -9.02 -11.66
N MET A 26 2.31 -8.13 -12.47
CA MET A 26 2.20 -6.73 -12.08
C MET A 26 1.21 -6.60 -10.92
N ASP A 27 1.49 -5.69 -9.99
CA ASP A 27 0.61 -5.37 -8.86
C ASP A 27 -0.75 -4.85 -9.33
N GLU A 28 -0.79 -4.19 -10.50
CA GLU A 28 -2.00 -3.58 -11.06
C GLU A 28 -2.33 -4.16 -12.43
N THR A 29 -3.63 -4.37 -12.65
CA THR A 29 -4.21 -4.73 -13.95
C THR A 29 -5.30 -3.74 -14.32
N ILE A 30 -5.31 -3.32 -15.59
CA ILE A 30 -6.33 -2.45 -16.17
C ILE A 30 -7.02 -3.25 -17.27
N SER A 31 -8.33 -3.48 -17.14
CA SER A 31 -9.08 -4.32 -18.08
C SER A 31 -9.40 -3.59 -19.39
N ALA A 32 -9.66 -2.29 -19.32
CA ALA A 32 -9.89 -1.41 -20.46
C ALA A 32 -9.44 0.04 -20.16
N GLN A 33 -9.26 0.85 -21.21
CA GLN A 33 -8.70 2.22 -21.10
C GLN A 33 -9.53 3.16 -20.22
N ASP A 34 -10.82 2.88 -20.04
CA ASP A 34 -11.79 3.63 -19.25
C ASP A 34 -12.09 2.98 -17.88
N THR A 35 -11.44 1.87 -17.55
CA THR A 35 -11.62 1.19 -16.26
C THR A 35 -10.59 1.64 -15.24
N LEU A 36 -11.01 1.65 -13.97
CA LEU A 36 -10.10 1.89 -12.86
C LEU A 36 -9.10 0.73 -12.73
N PRO A 37 -7.81 1.02 -12.46
CA PRO A 37 -6.84 -0.01 -12.13
C PRO A 37 -7.27 -0.84 -10.92
N GLN A 38 -7.10 -2.16 -11.02
CA GLN A 38 -7.35 -3.10 -9.93
C GLN A 38 -6.02 -3.63 -9.40
N LYS A 39 -5.79 -3.46 -8.09
CA LYS A 39 -4.62 -4.03 -7.41
C LYS A 39 -4.85 -5.50 -7.09
N MET A 40 -3.81 -6.30 -7.27
CA MET A 40 -3.80 -7.71 -6.88
C MET A 40 -3.63 -7.83 -5.37
N THR A 41 -4.52 -8.62 -4.74
CA THR A 41 -4.37 -8.98 -3.33
C THR A 41 -3.28 -10.04 -3.17
N LEU A 42 -2.26 -9.71 -2.37
CA LEU A 42 -1.19 -10.63 -2.01
C LEU A 42 -1.59 -11.45 -0.78
N ALA A 43 -1.78 -12.77 -0.98
CA ALA A 43 -2.15 -13.67 0.11
C ALA A 43 -0.94 -13.98 1.02
N LEU A 44 -1.02 -13.55 2.28
CA LEU A 44 0.07 -13.62 3.24
C LEU A 44 0.04 -14.92 4.06
N SER A 45 1.24 -15.44 4.31
CA SER A 45 1.47 -16.61 5.14
C SER A 45 2.84 -16.50 5.82
N ASP A 46 3.24 -17.55 6.55
CA ASP A 46 4.60 -17.66 7.08
C ASP A 46 5.64 -17.86 5.97
N VAL A 47 5.21 -18.29 4.77
CA VAL A 47 6.07 -18.36 3.58
C VAL A 47 6.17 -16.98 2.93
N PRO A 48 7.39 -16.43 2.73
CA PRO A 48 7.58 -15.14 2.10
C PRO A 48 7.02 -15.03 0.69
N ARG A 49 6.27 -13.97 0.45
CA ARG A 49 5.90 -13.51 -0.89
C ARG A 49 6.92 -12.49 -1.38
N LEU A 50 7.38 -12.64 -2.62
CA LEU A 50 8.35 -11.75 -3.23
C LEU A 50 7.66 -10.56 -3.89
N VAL A 51 8.08 -9.35 -3.55
CA VAL A 51 7.66 -8.11 -4.21
C VAL A 51 8.87 -7.46 -4.83
N ALA A 52 8.88 -7.35 -6.16
CA ALA A 52 9.95 -6.71 -6.91
C ALA A 52 9.60 -5.26 -7.25
N VAL A 53 10.48 -4.32 -6.92
CA VAL A 53 10.29 -2.89 -7.17
C VAL A 53 11.41 -2.40 -8.08
N PHE A 54 11.03 -1.81 -9.21
CA PHE A 54 11.96 -1.27 -10.20
C PHE A 54 11.97 0.26 -10.16
N ASN A 55 13.17 0.85 -10.10
CA ASN A 55 13.35 2.26 -10.39
C ASN A 55 13.84 2.44 -11.82
N PRO A 56 12.97 2.95 -12.73
CA PRO A 56 13.35 3.18 -14.12
C PRO A 56 14.21 4.42 -14.34
N THR A 57 14.50 5.20 -13.30
CA THR A 57 15.22 6.48 -13.42
C THR A 57 16.71 6.32 -13.11
N GLU A 58 17.54 7.19 -13.68
CA GLU A 58 18.98 7.27 -13.38
C GLU A 58 19.29 8.00 -12.06
N GLN A 59 18.27 8.26 -11.24
CA GLN A 59 18.40 8.99 -9.98
C GLN A 59 18.00 8.11 -8.81
N PHE A 60 18.63 8.35 -7.66
CA PHE A 60 18.21 7.73 -6.41
C PHE A 60 16.84 8.30 -6.01
N ARG A 61 15.93 7.43 -5.58
CA ARG A 61 14.57 7.82 -5.18
C ARG A 61 14.16 7.13 -3.89
N THR A 62 13.67 7.90 -2.93
CA THR A 62 12.89 7.36 -1.81
C THR A 62 11.42 7.43 -2.17
N SER A 63 10.70 6.31 -2.12
CA SER A 63 9.28 6.27 -2.46
C SER A 63 8.50 5.40 -1.48
N VAL A 64 7.24 5.76 -1.23
CA VAL A 64 6.29 4.85 -0.59
C VAL A 64 5.83 3.84 -1.64
N VAL A 65 5.94 2.56 -1.30
CA VAL A 65 5.40 1.43 -2.08
C VAL A 65 4.16 0.95 -1.36
N SER A 66 3.05 0.82 -2.08
CA SER A 66 1.75 0.40 -1.54
C SER A 66 1.21 -0.79 -2.31
N ILE A 67 0.99 -1.90 -1.61
CA ILE A 67 0.44 -3.15 -2.15
C ILE A 67 -0.82 -3.55 -1.37
N VAL A 68 -1.68 -4.37 -1.97
CA VAL A 68 -2.87 -4.91 -1.28
C VAL A 68 -2.55 -6.28 -0.70
N VAL A 69 -2.94 -6.52 0.55
CA VAL A 69 -2.71 -7.77 1.29
C VAL A 69 -4.01 -8.27 1.93
N ASP A 70 -4.09 -9.56 2.21
CA ASP A 70 -5.26 -10.20 2.84
C ASP A 70 -5.20 -10.26 4.38
N SER A 71 -4.19 -9.65 4.98
CA SER A 71 -3.99 -9.65 6.44
C SER A 71 -3.59 -8.27 6.95
N PRO A 72 -4.16 -7.81 8.09
CA PRO A 72 -3.85 -6.49 8.64
C PRO A 72 -2.49 -6.45 9.34
N ASP A 73 -1.88 -7.61 9.61
CA ASP A 73 -0.59 -7.75 10.27
C ASP A 73 0.41 -8.35 9.29
N ALA A 74 1.31 -7.51 8.79
CA ALA A 74 2.26 -7.83 7.74
C ALA A 74 3.65 -7.27 8.04
N ARG A 75 4.66 -8.08 7.74
CA ARG A 75 6.07 -7.71 7.88
C ARG A 75 6.71 -7.63 6.49
N VAL A 76 7.49 -6.58 6.28
CA VAL A 76 8.29 -6.41 5.07
C VAL A 76 9.76 -6.37 5.47
N VAL A 77 10.59 -7.15 4.78
CA VAL A 77 12.06 -7.09 4.91
C VAL A 77 12.70 -6.99 3.53
N ASP A 78 13.85 -6.32 3.45
CA ASP A 78 14.70 -6.36 2.26
C ASP A 78 15.23 -7.79 2.07
N ALA A 79 15.06 -8.37 0.88
CA ALA A 79 15.42 -9.76 0.62
C ALA A 79 16.93 -10.01 0.63
N LYS A 80 17.75 -8.98 0.34
CA LYS A 80 19.21 -9.08 0.28
C LYS A 80 19.84 -8.87 1.65
N THR A 81 19.39 -7.87 2.40
CA THR A 81 20.00 -7.47 3.67
C THR A 81 19.28 -8.05 4.88
N SER A 82 18.08 -8.60 4.70
CA SER A 82 17.16 -9.02 5.78
C SER A 82 16.76 -7.89 6.74
N GLN A 83 17.00 -6.63 6.36
CA GLN A 83 16.64 -5.47 7.17
C GLN A 83 15.11 -5.30 7.19
N PRO A 84 14.48 -5.08 8.35
CA PRO A 84 13.06 -4.79 8.44
C PRO A 84 12.73 -3.39 7.92
N MET A 85 11.66 -3.28 7.12
CA MET A 85 11.15 -2.00 6.62
C MET A 85 10.09 -1.45 7.58
N ALA A 86 10.03 -0.13 7.72
CA ALA A 86 8.92 0.52 8.43
C ALA A 86 7.65 0.38 7.59
N THR A 87 6.60 -0.20 8.18
CA THR A 87 5.33 -0.48 7.52
C THR A 87 4.17 0.24 8.21
N GLN A 88 3.14 0.54 7.44
CA GLN A 88 1.83 0.96 7.93
C GLN A 88 0.75 0.21 7.17
N ILE A 89 -0.28 -0.25 7.89
CA ILE A 89 -1.48 -0.81 7.29
C ILE A 89 -2.59 0.24 7.25
N SER A 90 -3.28 0.35 6.11
CA SER A 90 -4.38 1.28 5.88
C SER A 90 -5.61 0.52 5.36
N ALA A 91 -6.79 1.04 5.66
CA ALA A 91 -8.06 0.51 5.19
C ALA A 91 -8.20 0.65 3.67
N VAL A 92 -8.77 -0.38 3.04
CA VAL A 92 -9.34 -0.29 1.69
C VAL A 92 -10.83 -0.05 1.84
N TRP A 93 -11.32 1.08 1.36
CA TRP A 93 -12.74 1.45 1.47
C TRP A 93 -13.51 0.87 0.29
N VAL A 94 -14.46 -0.03 0.58
CA VAL A 94 -15.35 -0.63 -0.43
C VAL A 94 -16.60 0.23 -0.66
N GLU A 95 -17.05 0.92 0.38
CA GLU A 95 -18.09 1.92 0.34
C GLU A 95 -17.67 3.14 1.19
N PRO A 96 -18.30 4.33 1.02
CA PRO A 96 -17.91 5.53 1.75
C PRO A 96 -17.90 5.41 3.29
N SER A 97 -18.67 4.48 3.85
CA SER A 97 -18.74 4.21 5.30
C SER A 97 -18.34 2.78 5.67
N GLN A 98 -17.71 2.03 4.77
CA GLN A 98 -17.33 0.64 5.01
C GLN A 98 -15.89 0.37 4.58
N ALA A 99 -15.05 0.09 5.57
CA ALA A 99 -13.72 -0.45 5.35
C ALA A 99 -13.83 -1.97 5.09
N SER A 100 -13.03 -2.48 4.17
CA SER A 100 -12.91 -3.93 3.94
C SER A 100 -12.38 -4.63 5.20
N ALA A 101 -12.95 -5.79 5.50
CA ALA A 101 -12.46 -6.72 6.51
C ALA A 101 -11.53 -7.80 5.89
N GLU A 102 -11.46 -7.88 4.56
CA GLU A 102 -10.76 -8.94 3.83
C GLU A 102 -9.45 -8.47 3.21
N VAL A 103 -9.36 -7.19 2.87
CA VAL A 103 -8.18 -6.64 2.18
C VAL A 103 -7.73 -5.31 2.77
N PHE A 104 -6.42 -5.11 2.77
CA PHE A 104 -5.76 -4.00 3.42
C PHE A 104 -4.65 -3.44 2.53
N GLN A 105 -4.37 -2.14 2.63
CA GLN A 105 -3.24 -1.53 1.94
C GLN A 105 -2.03 -1.50 2.86
N LEU A 106 -0.99 -2.27 2.49
CA LEU A 106 0.31 -2.25 3.15
C LEU A 106 1.22 -1.25 2.45
N SER A 107 1.70 -0.26 3.20
CA SER A 107 2.62 0.76 2.73
C SER A 107 3.96 0.68 3.45
N PHE A 108 5.06 0.79 2.72
CA PHE A 108 6.42 0.85 3.26
C PHE A 108 7.30 1.78 2.44
N ILE A 109 8.39 2.26 3.03
CA ILE A 109 9.34 3.15 2.37
C ILE A 109 10.43 2.32 1.71
N ALA A 110 10.63 2.52 0.40
CA ALA A 110 11.71 1.92 -0.37
C ALA A 110 12.73 2.99 -0.78
N GLU A 111 14.00 2.70 -0.51
CA GLU A 111 15.14 3.44 -1.05
C GLU A 111 15.59 2.77 -2.34
N LEU A 112 15.44 3.47 -3.46
CA LEU A 112 15.59 2.90 -4.79
C LEU A 112 16.80 3.53 -5.50
N PRO A 113 17.92 2.80 -5.64
CA PRO A 113 19.06 3.25 -6.42
C PRO A 113 18.72 3.46 -7.90
N PRO A 114 19.54 4.23 -8.64
CA PRO A 114 19.40 4.39 -10.08
C PRO A 114 19.29 3.06 -10.83
N LEU A 115 18.32 2.94 -11.73
CA LEU A 115 18.14 1.79 -12.63
C LEU A 115 18.14 0.42 -11.93
N ALA A 116 17.70 0.37 -10.67
CA ALA A 116 17.80 -0.82 -9.83
C ALA A 116 16.48 -1.56 -9.70
N LEU A 117 16.58 -2.89 -9.62
CA LEU A 117 15.50 -3.81 -9.27
C LEU A 117 15.78 -4.36 -7.87
N LEU A 118 14.92 -4.04 -6.91
CA LEU A 118 15.00 -4.52 -5.52
C LEU A 118 13.92 -5.55 -5.26
N VAL A 119 14.18 -6.46 -4.30
CA VAL A 119 13.22 -7.49 -3.88
C VAL A 119 12.98 -7.36 -2.40
N TYR A 120 11.70 -7.41 -2.03
CA TYR A 120 11.25 -7.43 -0.64
C TYR A 120 10.51 -8.73 -0.36
N HIS A 121 10.68 -9.25 0.84
CA HIS A 121 9.93 -10.37 1.38
C HIS A 121 8.79 -9.84 2.22
N VAL A 122 7.55 -10.22 1.86
CA VAL A 122 6.34 -9.89 2.60
C VAL A 122 5.80 -11.17 3.24
N THR A 123 5.64 -11.16 4.56
CA THR A 123 5.09 -12.28 5.33
C THR A 123 3.96 -11.81 6.23
N LYS A 124 3.12 -12.76 6.65
CA LYS A 124 2.22 -12.52 7.76
C LYS A 124 3.03 -12.19 9.03
N ALA A 125 2.49 -11.30 9.87
CA ALA A 125 3.09 -10.92 11.13
C ALA A 125 2.17 -11.27 12.32
N PRO A 126 2.70 -11.31 13.55
CA PRO A 126 1.89 -11.49 14.74
C PRO A 126 0.81 -10.41 14.87
N THR A 127 -0.34 -10.77 15.44
CA THR A 127 -1.46 -9.85 15.59
C THR A 127 -1.11 -8.60 16.38
N GLY A 128 -1.43 -7.43 15.83
CA GLY A 128 -1.16 -6.12 16.45
C GLY A 128 0.26 -5.61 16.24
N SER A 129 1.09 -6.27 15.44
CA SER A 129 2.48 -5.87 15.21
C SER A 129 2.64 -4.76 14.18
N THR A 130 1.65 -4.57 13.29
CA THR A 130 1.72 -3.56 12.23
C THR A 130 0.97 -2.30 12.62
N PRO A 131 1.62 -1.12 12.61
CA PRO A 131 0.95 0.16 12.88
C PRO A 131 -0.22 0.40 11.93
N ARG A 132 -1.38 0.75 12.49
CA ARG A 132 -2.62 0.96 11.74
C ARG A 132 -2.89 2.45 11.54
N ALA A 133 -3.38 2.81 10.37
CA ALA A 133 -3.88 4.15 10.10
C ALA A 133 -5.07 4.48 11.01
N HIS A 134 -5.14 5.73 11.43
CA HIS A 134 -6.27 6.29 12.17
C HIS A 134 -7.05 7.20 11.24
N TYR A 135 -8.37 7.06 11.24
CA TYR A 135 -9.25 7.82 10.36
C TYR A 135 -10.08 8.80 11.18
N ILE A 136 -10.21 10.00 10.64
CA ILE A 136 -11.14 10.99 11.16
C ILE A 136 -12.19 11.22 10.07
N LEU A 137 -13.45 10.89 10.37
CA LEU A 137 -14.54 11.10 9.43
C LEU A 137 -15.10 12.51 9.62
N HIS A 138 -15.08 13.28 8.55
CA HIS A 138 -15.68 14.60 8.47
C HIS A 138 -16.88 14.53 7.51
N ARG A 139 -18.07 14.87 8.02
CA ARG A 139 -19.29 14.98 7.21
C ARG A 139 -20.20 16.03 7.80
N HIS A 140 -20.72 16.91 6.96
CA HIS A 140 -21.77 17.84 7.34
C HIS A 140 -23.12 17.10 7.51
N GLY A 141 -23.78 17.26 8.65
CA GLY A 141 -25.07 16.63 8.97
C GLY A 141 -24.93 15.31 9.75
N ASN A 142 -25.80 14.33 9.47
CA ASN A 142 -25.80 13.06 10.18
C ASN A 142 -24.59 12.20 9.79
N LEU A 143 -23.77 11.86 10.77
CA LEU A 143 -22.64 10.95 10.60
C LEU A 143 -23.15 9.52 10.37
N PRO A 144 -22.78 8.85 9.27
CA PRO A 144 -23.09 7.44 9.08
C PRO A 144 -22.31 6.61 10.12
N THR A 145 -22.89 5.49 10.55
CA THR A 145 -22.14 4.48 11.28
C THR A 145 -21.06 3.94 10.35
N VAL A 146 -19.80 4.11 10.72
CA VAL A 146 -18.68 3.57 9.95
C VAL A 146 -18.38 2.16 10.42
N HIS A 147 -18.40 1.21 9.50
CA HIS A 147 -18.06 -0.17 9.77
C HIS A 147 -16.56 -0.38 9.52
N SER A 148 -15.81 -0.62 10.60
CA SER A 148 -14.39 -0.95 10.56
C SER A 148 -14.03 -1.87 11.71
N GLU A 149 -13.51 -3.05 11.41
CA GLU A 149 -13.09 -4.03 12.42
C GLU A 149 -11.65 -3.78 12.90
N TYR A 150 -10.80 -3.30 11.99
CA TYR A 150 -9.36 -3.22 12.20
C TYR A 150 -8.85 -1.82 12.46
N PHE A 151 -9.62 -0.77 12.14
CA PHE A 151 -9.16 0.61 12.19
C PHE A 151 -9.97 1.45 13.16
N GLN A 152 -9.29 2.36 13.82
CA GLN A 152 -9.95 3.38 14.63
C GLN A 152 -10.49 4.47 13.71
N VAL A 153 -11.80 4.70 13.81
CA VAL A 153 -12.48 5.78 13.08
C VAL A 153 -13.13 6.69 14.11
N SER A 154 -12.71 7.96 14.11
CA SER A 154 -13.22 8.98 15.00
C SER A 154 -14.09 9.98 14.22
N PRO A 155 -15.31 10.29 14.68
CA PRO A 155 -16.11 11.34 14.08
C PRO A 155 -15.59 12.72 14.51
N LEU A 156 -15.50 13.66 13.57
CA LEU A 156 -15.38 15.09 13.90
C LEU A 156 -16.74 15.59 14.42
N GLN A 157 -16.79 16.03 15.67
CA GLN A 157 -18.02 16.48 16.35
C GLN A 157 -17.94 17.95 16.75
N GLY A 158 -19.10 18.60 16.87
CA GLY A 158 -19.21 19.96 17.43
C GLY A 158 -18.61 21.05 16.53
N THR A 159 -18.00 22.06 17.14
CA THR A 159 -17.43 23.23 16.45
C THR A 159 -16.26 22.88 15.52
N GLU A 160 -15.54 21.78 15.77
CA GLU A 160 -14.44 21.31 14.93
C GLU A 160 -14.93 20.77 13.57
N ALA A 161 -16.19 20.32 13.48
CA ALA A 161 -16.78 19.92 12.20
C ALA A 161 -17.00 21.10 11.25
N ASN A 162 -16.93 22.35 11.72
CA ASN A 162 -17.05 23.54 10.87
C ASN A 162 -15.69 24.21 10.61
N THR A 163 -14.59 23.62 11.09
CA THR A 163 -13.24 24.11 10.81
C THR A 163 -12.61 23.39 9.63
N PRO A 164 -11.84 24.09 8.78
CA PRO A 164 -11.09 23.44 7.70
C PRO A 164 -10.20 22.31 8.24
N LEU A 165 -10.23 21.15 7.58
CA LEU A 165 -9.35 20.03 7.93
C LEU A 165 -7.93 20.39 7.49
N LEU A 166 -6.97 20.26 8.40
CA LEU A 166 -5.56 20.55 8.13
C LEU A 166 -4.75 19.25 8.09
N LEU A 167 -4.02 19.03 6.99
CA LEU A 167 -3.01 17.99 6.89
C LEU A 167 -1.65 18.67 6.68
N SER A 168 -0.67 18.33 7.51
CA SER A 168 0.66 18.92 7.41
C SER A 168 1.77 17.90 7.62
N ASN A 169 2.89 18.14 6.96
CA ASN A 169 4.17 17.51 7.22
C ASN A 169 5.27 18.58 7.09
N LYS A 170 6.54 18.18 7.23
CA LYS A 170 7.70 19.10 7.14
C LYS A 170 7.83 19.86 5.81
N HIS A 171 7.14 19.44 4.76
CA HIS A 171 7.30 19.94 3.39
C HIS A 171 6.03 20.59 2.84
N LEU A 172 4.85 20.22 3.35
CA LEU A 172 3.57 20.63 2.82
C LEU A 172 2.55 20.81 3.93
N GLN A 173 1.73 21.83 3.76
CA GLN A 173 0.52 22.05 4.53
C GLN A 173 -0.62 22.23 3.54
N ILE A 174 -1.68 21.44 3.68
CA ILE A 174 -2.91 21.54 2.90
C ILE A 174 -4.10 21.68 3.84
N TRP A 175 -5.09 22.44 3.42
CA TRP A 175 -6.37 22.52 4.10
C TRP A 175 -7.51 22.23 3.13
N SER A 176 -8.62 21.73 3.65
CA SER A 176 -9.84 21.50 2.88
C SER A 176 -11.03 22.25 3.46
N SER A 177 -11.96 22.64 2.58
CA SER A 177 -13.26 23.17 2.99
C SER A 177 -13.98 22.16 3.89
N PRO A 178 -14.52 22.59 5.04
CA PRO A 178 -15.33 21.71 5.89
C PRO A 178 -16.64 21.32 5.19
N GLU A 179 -17.18 22.14 4.29
CA GLU A 179 -18.48 21.85 3.68
C GLU A 179 -18.36 20.81 2.56
N THR A 180 -17.30 20.90 1.75
CA THR A 180 -17.16 20.10 0.52
C THR A 180 -16.05 19.07 0.57
N GLY A 181 -15.14 19.15 1.55
CA GLY A 181 -13.92 18.32 1.60
C GLY A 181 -12.90 18.63 0.50
N LEU A 182 -13.14 19.65 -0.33
CA LEU A 182 -12.23 20.03 -1.42
C LEU A 182 -11.06 20.87 -0.89
N MET A 183 -9.87 20.65 -1.46
CA MET A 183 -8.67 21.44 -1.19
C MET A 183 -8.89 22.90 -1.58
N GLN A 184 -8.33 23.83 -0.78
CA GLN A 184 -8.35 25.27 -1.02
C GLN A 184 -6.94 25.84 -1.08
#